data_AF-A0A2J7YV87-F1
#
_entry.id   AF-A0A2J7YV87-F1
#
_cell.length_a   1.000
_cell.length_b   1.000
_cell.length_c   1.000
_cell.angle_alpha   90.00
_cell.angle_beta   90.00
_cell.angle_gamma   90.00
#
_symmetry.space_group_name_H-M   'P 1'
#
loop_
_entity.id
_entity.type
_entity.pdbx_description
1 polymer ?
#
loop_
_entity_poly.entity_id
_entity_poly.type
_entity_poly.pdbx_seq_one_letter_code
_entity_poly.pdbx_strand_id
1 'polypeptide(L)'
;MSTVVQLPAGKALTVRAAADVFLDPLGNPNTVRNYGIGVGKTAEQLGETRPLASVADDEIGEVLELLWGTVAVNTWNARRAGVQSWLGWCAERAYEGPTVPAWAKRLAVPDSEPPPARRWPLTG
;
A
#
# COMPACT_ATOMS: atom_id res chain seq x y z
N MET A 1 5.65 21.86 -2.73
CA MET A 1 4.38 22.40 -3.22
C MET A 1 3.41 21.24 -3.30
N SER A 2 2.36 21.23 -2.47
CA SER A 2 1.39 20.14 -2.43
C SER A 2 0.26 20.46 -3.40
N THR A 3 0.29 19.84 -4.58
CA THR A 3 -0.80 19.96 -5.55
C THR A 3 -1.99 19.15 -5.03
N VAL A 4 -3.04 19.84 -4.59
CA VAL A 4 -4.32 19.23 -4.26
C VAL A 4 -5.04 18.99 -5.57
N VAL A 5 -5.24 17.72 -5.94
CA VAL A 5 -6.10 17.36 -7.07
C VAL A 5 -7.54 17.60 -6.61
N GLN A 6 -8.12 18.74 -7.02
CA GLN A 6 -9.54 19.00 -6.80
C GLN A 6 -10.36 18.12 -7.74
N LEU A 7 -11.12 17.19 -7.16
CA LEU A 7 -12.16 16.49 -7.89
C LEU A 7 -13.28 17.49 -8.23
N PRO A 8 -13.93 17.37 -9.40
CA PRO A 8 -15.11 18.14 -9.72
C PRO A 8 -16.16 17.97 -8.61
N ALA A 9 -16.71 19.09 -8.13
CA ALA A 9 -17.72 19.09 -7.07
C ALA A 9 -18.86 18.12 -7.41
N GLY A 10 -19.12 17.15 -6.52
CA GLY A 10 -20.18 16.15 -6.67
C GLY A 10 -19.77 14.80 -7.27
N LYS A 11 -18.52 14.61 -7.75
CA LYS A 11 -18.02 13.27 -8.12
C LYS A 11 -17.26 12.63 -6.96
N ALA A 12 -17.77 11.51 -6.47
CA ALA A 12 -17.03 10.67 -5.53
C ALA A 12 -15.73 10.17 -6.18
N LEU A 13 -14.62 10.23 -5.44
CA LEU A 13 -13.35 9.65 -5.87
C LEU A 13 -13.54 8.15 -6.07
N THR A 14 -13.32 7.65 -7.28
CA THR A 14 -13.37 6.19 -7.51
C THR A 14 -12.08 5.54 -7.05
N VAL A 15 -12.16 4.25 -6.73
CA VAL A 15 -11.01 3.42 -6.35
C VAL A 15 -9.88 3.52 -7.39
N ARG A 16 -10.19 3.43 -8.68
CA ARG A 16 -9.19 3.57 -9.74
C ARG A 16 -8.60 4.97 -9.85
N ALA A 17 -9.44 6.01 -9.78
CA ALA A 17 -8.93 7.38 -9.84
C ALA A 17 -7.98 7.67 -8.67
N ALA A 18 -8.27 7.15 -7.48
CA ALA A 18 -7.38 7.26 -6.33
C ALA A 18 -6.03 6.55 -6.56
N ALA A 19 -6.06 5.34 -7.15
CA ALA A 19 -4.86 4.57 -7.46
C ALA A 19 -3.99 5.27 -8.52
N ASP A 20 -4.61 5.75 -9.61
CA ASP A 20 -3.91 6.42 -10.70
C ASP A 20 -3.21 7.69 -10.21
N VAL A 21 -3.90 8.54 -9.44
CA VAL A 21 -3.32 9.79 -8.91
C VAL A 21 -2.23 9.52 -7.86
N PHE A 22 -2.33 8.42 -7.10
CA PHE A 22 -1.29 8.01 -6.17
C PHE A 22 -0.02 7.52 -6.89
N LEU A 23 -0.18 6.82 -8.02
CA LEU A 23 0.94 6.23 -8.76
C LEU A 23 1.61 7.22 -9.74
N ASP A 24 0.87 8.19 -10.28
CA ASP A 24 1.35 9.18 -11.26
C ASP A 24 2.64 9.92 -10.87
N PRO A 25 2.82 10.42 -9.63
CA PRO A 25 4.04 11.15 -9.26
C PRO A 25 5.26 10.24 -9.00
N LEU A 26 5.13 8.91 -9.05
CA LEU A 26 6.24 7.99 -8.79
C LEU A 26 7.18 7.96 -10.01
N GLY A 27 8.24 8.76 -9.99
CA GLY A 27 9.19 8.86 -11.11
C GLY A 27 10.12 7.64 -11.30
N ASN A 28 10.21 6.72 -10.34
CA ASN A 28 11.07 5.53 -10.45
C ASN A 28 10.28 4.31 -10.94
N PRO A 29 10.63 3.70 -12.10
CA PRO A 29 9.92 2.55 -12.66
C PRO A 29 9.84 1.34 -11.73
N ASN A 30 10.87 1.09 -10.92
CA ASN A 30 10.86 -0.01 -9.94
C ASN A 30 9.90 0.26 -8.80
N THR A 31 9.80 1.52 -8.37
CA THR A 31 8.83 1.96 -7.37
C THR A 31 7.41 1.88 -7.92
N VAL A 32 7.17 2.40 -9.13
CA VAL A 32 5.86 2.28 -9.82
C VAL A 32 5.45 0.82 -9.94
N ARG A 33 6.34 -0.07 -10.37
CA ARG A 33 6.04 -1.49 -10.52
C ARG A 33 5.71 -2.14 -9.17
N ASN A 34 6.48 -1.84 -8.13
CA ASN A 34 6.27 -2.44 -6.82
C ASN A 34 4.95 -1.97 -6.16
N TYR A 35 4.65 -0.68 -6.22
CA TYR A 35 3.40 -0.13 -5.70
C TYR A 35 2.21 -0.49 -6.59
N GLY A 36 2.38 -0.45 -7.91
CA GLY A 36 1.34 -0.82 -8.88
C GLY A 36 0.86 -2.26 -8.77
N ILE A 37 1.74 -3.21 -8.41
CA ILE A 37 1.29 -4.59 -8.14
C ILE A 37 0.38 -4.66 -6.90
N GLY A 38 0.67 -3.89 -5.85
CA GLY A 38 -0.14 -3.89 -4.63
C GLY A 38 -1.42 -3.07 -4.79
N VAL A 39 -1.27 -1.79 -5.11
CA VAL A 39 -2.36 -0.82 -5.23
C VAL A 39 -3.25 -1.12 -6.43
N GLY A 40 -2.67 -1.38 -7.60
CA GLY A 40 -3.43 -1.66 -8.83
C GLY A 40 -4.29 -2.91 -8.72
N LYS A 41 -3.74 -4.02 -8.23
CA LYS A 41 -4.51 -5.27 -8.04
C LYS A 41 -5.58 -5.15 -6.96
N THR A 42 -5.30 -4.41 -5.90
CA THR A 42 -6.30 -4.13 -4.86
C THR A 42 -7.45 -3.30 -5.43
N ALA A 43 -7.12 -2.28 -6.22
CA ALA A 43 -8.11 -1.42 -6.88
C ALA A 43 -8.99 -2.18 -7.89
N GLU A 44 -8.38 -3.07 -8.68
CA GLU A 44 -9.09 -3.96 -9.61
C GLU A 44 -10.08 -4.87 -8.86
N GLN A 45 -9.61 -5.50 -7.78
CA GLN A 45 -10.41 -6.45 -7.00
C GLN A 45 -11.58 -5.80 -6.24
N LEU A 46 -11.42 -4.55 -5.78
CA LEU A 46 -12.47 -3.79 -5.10
C LEU A 46 -13.55 -3.23 -6.05
N GLY A 47 -13.26 -3.23 -7.36
CA GLY A 47 -14.08 -2.60 -8.39
C GLY A 47 -13.66 -1.16 -8.68
N GLU A 48 -13.02 -0.97 -9.84
CA GLU A 48 -12.38 0.29 -10.26
C GLU A 48 -13.29 1.52 -10.21
N THR A 49 -14.57 1.36 -10.56
CA THR A 49 -15.56 2.44 -10.66
C THR A 49 -16.26 2.73 -9.34
N ARG A 50 -16.06 1.90 -8.32
CA ARG A 50 -16.71 2.04 -7.03
C ARG A 50 -16.19 3.31 -6.32
N PRO A 51 -17.05 4.09 -5.65
CA PRO A 51 -16.61 5.17 -4.77
C PRO A 51 -15.70 4.63 -3.65
N LEU A 52 -14.53 5.23 -3.46
CA LEU A 52 -13.58 4.83 -2.42
C LEU A 52 -14.23 4.90 -1.02
N ALA A 53 -15.02 5.94 -0.76
CA ALA A 53 -15.77 6.14 0.49
C ALA A 53 -16.81 5.03 0.78
N SER A 54 -17.19 4.23 -0.21
CA SER A 54 -18.14 3.12 0.00
C SER A 54 -17.46 1.81 0.38
N VAL A 55 -16.12 1.73 0.29
CA VAL A 55 -15.34 0.53 0.62
C VAL A 55 -15.13 0.48 2.13
N ALA A 56 -15.42 -0.67 2.74
CA ALA A 56 -15.18 -0.89 4.16
C ALA A 56 -13.74 -1.35 4.44
N ASP A 57 -13.27 -1.09 5.66
CA ASP A 57 -11.94 -1.51 6.13
C ASP A 57 -11.74 -3.03 6.03
N ASP A 58 -12.77 -3.81 6.37
CA ASP A 58 -12.68 -5.28 6.29
C ASP A 58 -12.53 -5.76 4.84
N GLU A 59 -13.16 -5.10 3.87
CA GLU A 59 -12.99 -5.44 2.44
C GLU A 59 -11.53 -5.25 2.00
N ILE A 60 -10.82 -4.25 2.54
CA ILE A 60 -9.39 -4.08 2.27
C ILE A 60 -8.59 -5.27 2.80
N GLY A 61 -8.88 -5.70 4.03
CA GLY A 61 -8.22 -6.85 4.63
C GLY A 61 -8.51 -8.14 3.88
N GLU A 62 -9.77 -8.38 3.49
CA GLU A 62 -10.19 -9.55 2.72
C GLU A 62 -9.54 -9.60 1.35
N VAL A 63 -9.44 -8.48 0.64
CA VAL A 63 -8.74 -8.40 -0.65
C VAL A 63 -7.24 -8.66 -0.49
N LEU A 64 -6.61 -8.16 0.57
CA LEU A 64 -5.21 -8.46 0.86
C LEU A 64 -4.99 -9.97 1.08
N GLU A 65 -5.86 -10.61 1.87
CA GLU A 65 -5.85 -12.06 2.12
C GLU A 65 -6.11 -12.87 0.84
N LEU A 66 -7.07 -12.45 0.01
CA LEU A 66 -7.38 -13.11 -1.26
C LEU A 66 -6.18 -13.09 -2.22
N LEU A 67 -5.51 -11.94 -2.34
CA LEU A 67 -4.44 -11.74 -3.30
C LEU A 67 -3.09 -12.28 -2.82
N TRP A 68 -2.83 -12.25 -1.50
CA TRP A 68 -1.51 -12.51 -0.93
C TRP A 68 -1.52 -13.34 0.36
N GLY A 69 -2.65 -13.87 0.82
CA GLY A 69 -2.73 -14.62 2.08
C GLY A 69 -1.78 -15.82 2.18
N THR A 70 -1.38 -16.37 1.03
CA THR A 70 -0.50 -17.56 0.92
C THR A 70 0.95 -17.25 0.52
N VAL A 71 1.31 -15.98 0.30
CA VAL A 71 2.69 -15.63 -0.11
C VAL A 71 3.62 -15.46 1.10
N ALA A 72 4.93 -15.39 0.83
CA ALA A 72 5.92 -15.14 1.86
C ALA A 72 5.64 -13.86 2.67
N VAL A 73 5.91 -13.88 3.97
CA VAL A 73 5.67 -12.77 4.91
C VAL A 73 6.29 -11.45 4.43
N ASN A 74 7.48 -11.49 3.83
CA ASN A 74 8.12 -10.31 3.25
C ASN A 74 7.32 -9.70 2.09
N THR A 75 6.75 -10.55 1.23
CA THR A 75 5.90 -10.10 0.13
C THR A 75 4.58 -9.56 0.66
N TRP A 76 3.94 -10.25 1.62
CA TRP A 76 2.75 -9.74 2.31
C TRP A 76 2.98 -8.33 2.87
N ASN A 77 4.07 -8.14 3.62
CA ASN A 77 4.40 -6.87 4.25
C ASN A 77 4.65 -5.77 3.23
N ALA A 78 5.34 -6.07 2.13
CA ALA A 78 5.55 -5.11 1.05
C ALA A 78 4.23 -4.69 0.39
N ARG A 79 3.30 -5.62 0.16
CA ARG A 79 1.99 -5.32 -0.46
C ARG A 79 1.08 -4.55 0.48
N ARG A 80 0.95 -5.00 1.73
CA ARG A 80 0.20 -4.31 2.78
C ARG A 80 0.72 -2.90 3.01
N ALA A 81 2.05 -2.71 3.05
CA ALA A 81 2.64 -1.38 3.20
C ALA A 81 2.30 -0.46 2.01
N GLY A 82 2.35 -0.99 0.78
CA GLY A 82 1.94 -0.23 -0.41
C GLY A 82 0.49 0.24 -0.36
N VAL A 83 -0.44 -0.65 0.03
CA VAL A 83 -1.86 -0.31 0.20
C VAL A 83 -2.07 0.67 1.35
N GLN A 84 -1.35 0.50 2.47
CA GLN A 84 -1.41 1.43 3.60
C GLN A 84 -0.93 2.83 3.21
N SER A 85 0.16 2.95 2.44
CA SER A 85 0.64 4.24 1.94
C SER A 85 -0.36 4.91 1.00
N TRP A 86 -1.04 4.14 0.15
CA TRP A 86 -2.08 4.65 -0.73
C TRP A 86 -3.27 5.21 0.05
N LEU A 87 -3.81 4.45 1.01
CA LEU A 87 -4.95 4.91 1.83
C LEU A 87 -4.58 6.07 2.76
N GLY A 88 -3.36 6.08 3.31
CA GLY A 88 -2.83 7.21 4.07
C GLY A 88 -2.73 8.49 3.23
N TRP A 89 -2.24 8.38 1.99
CA TRP A 89 -2.19 9.50 1.03
C TRP A 89 -3.59 10.04 0.70
N CYS A 90 -4.60 9.17 0.63
CA CYS A 90 -5.99 9.58 0.44
C CYS A 90 -6.52 10.36 1.65
N ALA A 91 -6.27 9.86 2.87
CA ALA A 91 -6.69 10.50 4.11
C ALA A 91 -6.05 11.90 4.29
N GLU A 92 -4.76 12.06 3.95
CA GLU A 92 -4.06 13.35 3.97
C GLU A 92 -4.71 14.41 3.07
N ARG A 93 -5.43 13.98 2.03
CA ARG A 93 -6.15 14.85 1.08
C ARG A 93 -7.63 15.02 1.43
N ALA A 94 -8.03 14.56 2.61
CA ALA A 94 -9.41 14.55 3.08
C ALA A 94 -10.37 13.78 2.15
N TYR A 95 -9.86 12.78 1.42
CA TYR A 95 -10.73 11.82 0.74
C TYR A 95 -11.26 10.81 1.77
N GLU A 96 -12.57 10.70 1.88
CA GLU A 96 -13.20 9.62 2.64
C GLU A 96 -12.90 8.27 2.00
N GLY A 97 -12.54 7.29 2.81
CA GLY A 97 -12.13 5.98 2.35
C GLY A 97 -11.71 5.06 3.49
N PRO A 98 -11.44 3.79 3.17
CA PRO A 98 -11.12 2.79 4.16
C PRO A 98 -9.70 2.96 4.71
N THR A 99 -9.44 2.27 5.80
CA THR A 99 -8.09 2.04 6.33
C THR A 99 -7.70 0.56 6.23
N VAL A 100 -6.39 0.27 6.30
CA VAL A 100 -5.95 -1.14 6.40
C VAL A 100 -6.27 -1.65 7.79
N PRO A 101 -7.08 -2.71 7.94
CA PRO A 101 -7.52 -3.15 9.25
C PRO A 101 -6.36 -3.71 10.08
N ALA A 102 -6.46 -3.57 11.40
CA ALA A 102 -5.43 -4.02 12.33
C ALA A 102 -5.19 -5.53 12.28
N TRP A 103 -6.24 -6.32 12.01
CA TRP A 103 -6.17 -7.79 11.93
C TRP A 103 -5.33 -8.27 10.75
N ALA A 104 -5.23 -7.48 9.66
CA ALA A 104 -4.39 -7.79 8.51
C ALA A 104 -2.88 -7.60 8.79
N LYS A 105 -2.49 -7.32 10.05
CA LYS A 105 -1.08 -7.18 10.45
C LYS A 105 -0.40 -8.55 10.51
N ARG A 106 0.72 -8.72 9.79
CA ARG A 106 1.61 -9.89 9.90
C ARG A 106 3.07 -9.45 10.05
N LEU A 107 3.57 -9.33 11.29
CA LEU A 107 5.01 -9.16 11.57
C LEU A 107 5.41 -10.31 12.51
N ALA A 108 6.46 -11.09 12.23
CA ALA A 108 7.85 -10.64 12.07
C ALA A 108 8.69 -11.32 10.94
N VAL A 109 9.81 -10.66 10.58
CA VAL A 109 11.14 -11.29 10.42
C VAL A 109 12.16 -10.36 11.12
N PRO A 110 12.84 -10.83 12.19
CA PRO A 110 14.29 -10.85 12.13
C PRO A 110 14.84 -12.20 12.62
N ASP A 111 15.08 -13.12 11.68
CA ASP A 111 16.23 -14.02 11.74
C ASP A 111 17.19 -13.59 10.63
N SER A 112 17.58 -12.31 10.68
CA SER A 112 18.87 -11.93 10.13
C SER A 112 19.81 -12.03 11.31
N GLU A 113 20.39 -13.22 11.53
CA GLU A 113 21.60 -13.32 12.34
C GLU A 113 22.56 -12.23 11.83
N PRO A 114 22.94 -11.25 12.66
CA PRO A 114 23.93 -10.28 12.22
C PRO A 114 25.17 -11.08 11.82
N PRO A 115 25.82 -10.80 10.67
CA PRO A 115 27.04 -11.52 10.30
C PRO A 115 27.97 -11.49 11.51
N PRO A 116 28.60 -12.62 11.90
CA PRO A 116 29.43 -12.67 13.10
C PRO A 116 30.38 -11.48 13.02
N ALA A 117 30.35 -10.65 14.06
CA ALA A 117 31.11 -9.42 14.12
C ALA A 117 32.54 -9.75 13.65
N ARG A 118 32.93 -9.23 12.47
CA ARG A 118 34.30 -9.38 11.97
C ARG A 118 35.18 -8.72 13.01
N ARG A 119 35.80 -9.53 13.86
CA ARG A 119 36.84 -9.11 14.78
C ARG A 119 38.01 -8.68 13.91
N TRP A 120 38.11 -7.38 13.64
CA TRP A 120 39.32 -6.82 13.06
C TRP A 120 40.47 -7.11 14.05
N PRO A 121 41.58 -7.72 13.62
CA PRO A 121 42.72 -7.87 14.51
C PRO A 121 43.21 -6.45 14.84
N LEU A 122 43.13 -6.09 16.12
CA LEU A 122 43.91 -4.98 16.65
C LEU A 122 45.38 -5.34 16.44
N THR A 123 45.97 -4.87 15.35
CA THR A 123 47.42 -4.84 15.19
C THR A 123 47.96 -3.88 16.23
N GLY A 124 48.68 -4.44 17.21
CA GLY A 124 49.53 -3.70 18.13
C GLY A 124 50.83 -3.25 17.50
#